data_AF-A0A1D2QN94-F1
#
_entry.id   AF-A0A1D2QN94-F1
#
_cell.length_a   1.000
_cell.length_b   1.000
_cell.length_c   1.000
_cell.angle_alpha   90.00
_cell.angle_beta   90.00
_cell.angle_gamma   90.00
#
_symmetry.space_group_name_H-M   'P 1'
#
loop_
_entity.id
_entity.type
_entity.pdbx_description
1 polymer ?
#
loop_
_entity_poly.entity_id
_entity_poly.type
_entity_poly.pdbx_seq_one_letter_code
_entity_poly.pdbx_strand_id
1 'polypeptide(L)'
;MRPLTQLRAETPHDEFISRPLPCPDGSIHLMVMPSWFWDKFDLLLQEKFNLNFHDTIEFCFGLAEETVAQDGWDLDIAFRELLMYYIYRNFCGYMAEQQGLANDNWEDFFNRPAT
;
A
#
# COMPACT_ATOMS: atom_id res chain seq x y z
N MET A 1 -5.22 -8.46 11.93
CA MET A 1 -5.33 -7.29 11.02
C MET A 1 -6.46 -6.40 11.49
N ARG A 2 -6.29 -5.07 11.48
CA ARG A 2 -7.39 -4.13 11.79
C ARG A 2 -8.30 -3.97 10.56
N PRO A 3 -9.63 -3.84 10.72
CA PRO A 3 -10.55 -3.68 9.59
C PRO A 3 -10.41 -2.30 8.92
N LEU A 4 -10.52 -2.26 7.59
CA LEU A 4 -10.38 -1.06 6.74
C LEU A 4 -11.33 0.09 7.08
N THR A 5 -12.47 -0.22 7.68
CA THR A 5 -13.41 0.78 8.21
C THR A 5 -12.79 1.66 9.30
N GLN A 6 -11.87 1.11 10.10
CA GLN A 6 -11.13 1.85 11.11
C GLN A 6 -10.02 2.70 10.48
N LEU A 7 -9.32 2.19 9.46
CA LEU A 7 -8.30 2.94 8.71
C LEU A 7 -8.87 4.16 7.98
N ARG A 8 -10.09 4.03 7.43
CA ARG A 8 -10.80 5.15 6.80
C ARG A 8 -11.13 6.26 7.78
N ALA A 9 -11.53 5.93 9.01
CA ALA A 9 -11.84 6.94 10.03
C ALA A 9 -10.61 7.75 10.48
N GLU A 10 -9.40 7.20 10.31
CA GLU A 10 -8.13 7.83 10.72
C GLU A 10 -7.45 8.61 9.59
N THR A 11 -7.95 8.53 8.34
CA THR A 11 -7.32 9.18 7.18
C THR A 11 -8.16 10.35 6.68
N PRO A 12 -7.56 11.54 6.41
CA PRO A 12 -8.30 12.70 5.91
C PRO A 12 -9.00 12.38 4.59
N HIS A 13 -10.28 12.73 4.48
CA HIS A 13 -11.13 12.46 3.30
C HIS A 13 -11.20 13.63 2.32
N ASP A 14 -10.26 14.57 2.39
CA ASP A 14 -10.46 15.90 1.82
C ASP A 14 -10.40 15.92 0.28
N GLU A 15 -9.65 14.99 -0.36
CA GLU A 15 -9.57 14.88 -1.82
C GLU A 15 -9.25 13.44 -2.27
N PHE A 16 -9.87 12.97 -3.37
CA PHE A 16 -9.53 11.70 -4.01
C PHE A 16 -8.81 11.94 -5.34
N ILE A 17 -7.65 11.29 -5.51
CA ILE A 17 -6.84 11.40 -6.72
C ILE A 17 -6.85 10.05 -7.44
N SER A 18 -6.93 10.12 -8.76
CA SER A 18 -6.86 8.97 -9.66
C SER A 18 -5.46 8.89 -10.27
N ARG A 19 -4.82 7.71 -10.23
CA ARG A 19 -3.55 7.46 -10.91
C ARG A 19 -3.59 6.15 -11.68
N PRO A 20 -3.02 6.07 -12.90
CA PRO A 20 -2.87 4.81 -13.61
C PRO A 20 -1.79 3.95 -12.96
N LEU A 21 -2.10 2.68 -12.71
CA LEU A 21 -1.18 1.68 -12.19
C LEU A 21 -0.94 0.62 -13.27
N PRO A 22 0.28 0.52 -13.82
CA PRO A 22 0.65 -0.60 -14.69
C PRO A 22 0.76 -1.87 -13.85
N CYS A 23 0.06 -2.93 -14.25
CA CYS A 23 0.00 -4.19 -13.51
C CYS A 23 0.82 -5.29 -14.21
N PRO A 24 1.23 -6.35 -13.47
CA PRO A 24 2.06 -7.44 -14.01
C PRO A 24 1.43 -8.21 -15.18
N ASP A 25 0.11 -8.26 -15.26
CA ASP A 25 -0.66 -8.89 -16.35
C ASP A 25 -0.66 -8.06 -17.65
N GLY A 26 -0.01 -6.89 -17.65
CA GLY A 26 0.05 -5.95 -18.76
C GLY A 26 -1.14 -4.99 -18.84
N SER A 27 -2.09 -5.08 -17.91
CA SER A 27 -3.20 -4.14 -17.81
C SER A 27 -2.78 -2.82 -17.14
N ILE A 28 -3.64 -1.82 -17.26
CA ILE A 28 -3.49 -0.55 -16.53
C ILE A 28 -4.78 -0.31 -15.75
N HIS A 29 -4.68 -0.38 -14.42
CA HIS A 29 -5.79 -0.11 -13.52
C HIS A 29 -5.82 1.37 -13.16
N LEU A 30 -6.97 2.03 -13.35
CA LEU A 30 -7.15 3.42 -12.90
C LEU A 30 -7.52 3.43 -11.42
N MET A 31 -6.53 3.64 -10.57
CA MET A 31 -6.68 3.54 -9.12
C MET A 31 -7.12 4.88 -8.52
N VAL A 32 -8.22 4.86 -7.77
CA VAL A 32 -8.78 6.05 -7.09
C VAL A 32 -8.70 5.88 -5.58
N MET A 33 -7.94 6.75 -4.91
CA MET A 33 -7.70 6.71 -3.46
C MET A 33 -7.59 8.13 -2.88
N PRO A 34 -7.76 8.32 -1.56
CA PRO A 34 -7.54 9.62 -0.93
C PRO A 34 -6.11 10.14 -1.20
N SER A 35 -5.97 11.45 -1.43
CA SER A 35 -4.69 12.12 -1.71
C SER A 35 -3.63 11.80 -0.66
N TRP A 36 -4.03 11.69 0.60
CA TRP A 36 -3.15 11.33 1.70
C TRP A 36 -2.36 10.04 1.44
N PHE A 37 -2.98 9.00 0.88
CA PHE A 37 -2.30 7.74 0.58
C PHE A 37 -1.30 7.92 -0.56
N TRP A 38 -1.65 8.69 -1.58
CA TRP A 38 -0.74 9.00 -2.67
C TRP A 38 0.47 9.78 -2.18
N ASP A 39 0.28 10.79 -1.34
CA ASP A 39 1.37 11.57 -0.77
C ASP A 39 2.31 10.70 0.08
N LYS A 40 1.77 9.73 0.82
CA LYS A 40 2.61 8.80 1.62
C LYS A 40 3.33 7.80 0.73
N PHE A 41 2.69 7.33 -0.32
CA PHE A 41 3.34 6.44 -1.26
C PHE A 41 4.49 7.15 -1.97
N ASP A 42 4.27 8.38 -2.45
CA ASP A 42 5.32 9.19 -3.07
C ASP A 42 6.49 9.45 -2.12
N LEU A 43 6.21 9.68 -0.83
CA LEU A 43 7.25 9.82 0.19
C LEU A 43 8.05 8.53 0.38
N LEU A 44 7.37 7.38 0.45
CA LEU A 44 8.01 6.07 0.64
C LEU A 44 8.85 5.64 -0.58
N LEU A 45 8.50 6.10 -1.78
CA LEU A 45 9.24 5.82 -3.03
C LEU A 45 10.51 6.66 -3.18
N GLN A 46 10.75 7.64 -2.32
CA GLN A 46 11.98 8.42 -2.37
C GLN A 46 13.19 7.55 -2.02
N GLU A 47 14.32 7.81 -2.66
CA GLU A 47 15.55 7.00 -2.62
C GLU A 47 16.05 6.63 -1.21
N LYS A 48 15.66 7.40 -0.18
CA LYS A 48 16.02 7.16 1.21
C LYS A 48 15.39 5.89 1.81
N PHE A 49 14.29 5.39 1.26
CA PHE A 49 13.51 4.30 1.88
C PHE A 49 13.50 3.02 1.05
N ASN A 50 14.12 3.05 -0.13
CA ASN A 50 14.35 1.89 -1.00
C ASN A 50 13.06 1.09 -1.32
N LEU A 51 11.89 1.74 -1.26
CA LEU A 51 10.65 1.14 -1.71
C LEU A 51 10.59 1.26 -3.24
N ASN A 52 10.36 0.14 -3.92
CA ASN A 52 10.24 0.13 -5.37
C ASN A 52 8.76 0.18 -5.77
N PHE A 53 8.42 1.09 -6.68
CA PHE A 53 7.06 1.24 -7.20
C PHE A 53 6.56 -0.06 -7.86
N HIS A 54 7.35 -0.62 -8.77
CA HIS A 54 6.98 -1.83 -9.51
C HIS A 54 6.76 -3.01 -8.56
N ASP A 55 7.72 -3.27 -7.66
CA ASP A 55 7.62 -4.39 -6.72
C ASP A 55 6.42 -4.24 -5.77
N THR A 56 6.09 -3.00 -5.39
CA THR A 56 4.91 -2.71 -4.56
C THR A 56 3.61 -3.03 -5.31
N ILE A 57 3.52 -2.61 -6.57
CA ILE A 57 2.34 -2.88 -7.39
C ILE A 57 2.20 -4.38 -7.66
N GLU A 58 3.27 -5.05 -8.03
CA GLU A 58 3.30 -6.49 -8.27
C GLU A 58 2.86 -7.28 -7.04
N PHE A 59 3.40 -6.95 -5.86
CA PHE A 59 3.03 -7.58 -4.60
C PHE A 59 1.55 -7.38 -4.26
N CYS A 60 1.05 -6.15 -4.32
CA CYS A 60 -0.33 -5.84 -3.97
C CYS A 60 -1.33 -6.43 -4.98
N PHE A 61 -0.98 -6.47 -6.27
CA PHE A 61 -1.81 -7.04 -7.32
C PHE A 61 -1.92 -8.56 -7.18
N GLY A 62 -0.80 -9.26 -6.97
CA GLY A 62 -0.82 -10.71 -6.75
C GLY A 62 -1.65 -11.13 -5.53
N LEU A 63 -1.53 -10.41 -4.41
CA LEU A 63 -2.39 -10.64 -3.24
C LEU A 63 -3.87 -10.37 -3.51
N ALA A 64 -4.18 -9.41 -4.39
CA ALA A 64 -5.56 -9.13 -4.78
C ALA A 64 -6.12 -10.29 -5.61
N GLU A 65 -5.37 -10.82 -6.58
CA GLU A 65 -5.77 -11.98 -7.38
C GLU A 65 -6.03 -13.22 -6.49
N GLU A 66 -5.18 -13.47 -5.50
CA GLU A 66 -5.39 -14.55 -4.53
C GLU A 66 -6.68 -14.36 -3.72
N THR A 67 -6.94 -13.13 -3.27
CA THR A 67 -8.16 -12.79 -2.50
C THR A 67 -9.42 -12.99 -3.34
N VAL A 68 -9.39 -12.59 -4.62
CA VAL A 68 -10.50 -12.81 -5.56
C VAL A 68 -10.74 -14.30 -5.77
N ALA A 69 -9.68 -15.09 -5.96
CA ALA A 69 -9.78 -16.52 -6.18
C ALA A 69 -10.35 -17.29 -4.97
N GLN A 70 -10.03 -16.85 -3.75
CA GLN A 70 -10.44 -17.51 -2.51
C GLN A 70 -11.82 -17.05 -2.03
N ASP A 71 -12.07 -15.73 -2.04
CA ASP A 71 -13.21 -15.13 -1.37
C ASP A 71 -14.23 -14.50 -2.34
N GLY A 72 -13.94 -14.50 -3.64
CA GLY A 72 -14.85 -13.98 -4.68
C GLY A 72 -15.01 -12.45 -4.65
N TRP A 73 -13.99 -11.73 -4.18
CA TRP A 73 -14.00 -10.26 -4.15
C TRP A 73 -13.93 -9.67 -5.56
N ASP A 74 -14.27 -8.39 -5.67
CA ASP A 74 -13.96 -7.61 -6.85
C ASP A 74 -12.46 -7.24 -6.85
N LEU A 75 -11.77 -7.47 -7.97
CA LEU A 75 -10.32 -7.29 -8.08
C LEU A 75 -9.90 -5.84 -7.82
N ASP A 76 -10.59 -4.87 -8.38
CA ASP A 76 -10.26 -3.45 -8.22
C ASP A 76 -10.44 -3.01 -6.77
N ILE A 77 -11.48 -3.53 -6.11
CA ILE A 77 -11.69 -3.29 -4.68
C ILE A 77 -10.56 -3.94 -3.88
N ALA A 78 -10.29 -5.24 -4.05
CA ALA A 78 -9.24 -5.94 -3.32
C ALA A 78 -7.87 -5.27 -3.50
N PHE A 79 -7.51 -4.94 -4.74
CA PHE A 79 -6.25 -4.31 -5.07
C PHE A 79 -6.10 -2.92 -4.43
N ARG A 80 -7.15 -2.09 -4.50
CA ARG A 80 -7.16 -0.78 -3.83
C ARG A 80 -6.95 -0.90 -2.33
N GLU A 81 -7.72 -1.76 -1.68
CA GLU A 81 -7.68 -1.89 -0.22
C GLU A 81 -6.31 -2.42 0.27
N LEU A 82 -5.73 -3.39 -0.45
CA LEU A 82 -4.40 -3.93 -0.17
C LEU A 82 -3.32 -2.87 -0.35
N LEU A 83 -3.39 -2.08 -1.42
CA LEU A 83 -2.43 -0.99 -1.66
C LEU A 83 -2.52 0.09 -0.57
N MET A 84 -3.74 0.52 -0.19
CA MET A 84 -3.94 1.46 0.92
C MET A 84 -3.33 0.92 2.23
N TYR A 85 -3.60 -0.35 2.54
CA TYR A 85 -3.06 -0.99 3.74
C TYR A 85 -1.53 -1.07 3.72
N TYR A 86 -0.95 -1.45 2.58
CA TYR A 86 0.50 -1.54 2.40
C TYR A 86 1.16 -0.17 2.63
N ILE A 87 0.62 0.89 2.02
CA ILE A 87 1.10 2.27 2.19
C ILE A 87 1.02 2.69 3.66
N TYR A 88 -0.13 2.48 4.32
CA TYR A 88 -0.31 2.86 5.72
C TYR A 88 0.70 2.14 6.64
N ARG A 89 0.85 0.81 6.48
CA ARG A 89 1.78 0.02 7.30
C ARG A 89 3.22 0.52 7.17
N ASN A 90 3.69 0.72 5.94
CA ASN A 90 5.06 1.18 5.68
C ASN A 90 5.25 2.63 6.16
N PHE A 91 4.24 3.49 6.02
CA PHE A 91 4.31 4.86 6.55
C PHE A 91 4.34 4.90 8.08
N CYS A 92 3.60 4.05 8.76
CA CYS A 92 3.69 3.92 10.22
C CYS A 92 5.09 3.45 10.67
N GLY A 93 5.68 2.48 9.96
CA GLY A 93 7.07 2.07 10.17
C GLY A 93 8.05 3.23 10.00
N TYR A 94 7.90 3.99 8.90
CA TYR A 94 8.66 5.21 8.65
C TYR A 94 8.55 6.22 9.80
N MET A 95 7.34 6.53 10.26
CA MET A 95 7.14 7.48 11.35
C MET A 95 7.78 7.01 12.66
N ALA A 96 7.73 5.71 12.96
CA ALA A 96 8.37 5.13 14.13
C ALA A 96 9.90 5.28 14.06
N GLU A 97 10.50 5.04 12.90
CA GLU A 97 11.94 5.24 12.66
C GLU A 97 12.34 6.72 12.84
N GLN A 98 11.60 7.66 12.25
CA GLN A 98 11.89 9.09 12.38
C GLN A 98 11.79 9.61 13.81
N GLN A 99 10.97 8.98 14.65
CA GLN A 99 10.79 9.35 16.05
C GLN A 99 11.77 8.62 16.98
N GLY A 100 12.68 7.78 16.46
CA GLY A 100 13.59 6.97 17.27
C GLY A 100 12.87 5.89 18.08
N LEU A 101 11.70 5.46 17.62
CA LEU A 101 10.84 4.46 18.26
C LEU A 101 10.91 3.08 17.56
N ALA A 102 11.71 2.96 16.49
CA ALA A 102 11.95 1.67 15.84
C ALA A 102 12.77 0.76 16.76
N ASN A 103 12.09 -0.22 17.35
CA ASN A 103 12.71 -1.31 18.09
C ASN A 103 13.48 -2.24 17.14
N ASP A 104 14.35 -3.09 17.68
CA ASP A 104 15.29 -4.02 17.01
C ASP A 104 14.72 -4.95 15.91
N ASN A 105 13.42 -4.90 15.63
CA ASN A 105 12.71 -5.64 14.58
C ASN A 105 12.38 -4.76 13.35
N TRP A 106 13.35 -3.95 12.90
CA TRP A 106 13.20 -3.07 11.73
C TRP A 106 12.67 -3.81 10.48
N GLU A 107 13.05 -5.08 10.32
CA GLU A 107 12.62 -5.96 9.22
C GLU A 107 11.13 -6.33 9.25
N ASP A 108 10.48 -6.33 10.43
CA ASP A 108 9.05 -6.66 10.54
C ASP A 108 8.16 -5.58 9.92
N PHE A 109 8.66 -4.34 9.77
CA PHE A 109 7.90 -3.22 9.21
C PHE A 109 7.86 -3.25 7.68
N PHE A 110 8.96 -3.67 7.06
CA PHE A 110 9.13 -3.76 5.62
C PHE A 110 8.96 -5.21 5.18
N ASN A 111 7.74 -5.58 4.79
CA ASN A 111 7.58 -6.84 4.06
C ASN A 111 8.25 -6.66 2.69
N ARG A 112 9.55 -6.99 2.61
CA ARG A 112 10.19 -7.27 1.32
C ARG A 112 9.52 -8.53 0.76
N PRO A 113 9.16 -8.56 -0.53
CA PRO A 113 8.97 -9.84 -1.19
C PRO A 113 10.29 -10.62 -1.05
N ALA A 114 10.21 -11.83 -0.49
CA ALA A 114 11.36 -12.71 -0.44
C ALA A 114 11.73 -13.09 -1.89
N THR A 115 12.96 -12.79 -2.29
CA THR A 115 13.60 -13.30 -3.50
C THR A 115 13.74 -14.81 -3.46
#